data_AF-Q2LDL0-F1
#
_entry.id   AF-Q2LDL0-F1
#
_cell.length_a   1.000
_cell.length_b   1.000
_cell.length_c   1.000
_cell.angle_alpha   90.00
_cell.angle_beta   90.00
_cell.angle_gamma   90.00
#
_symmetry.space_group_name_H-M   'P 1'
#
loop_
_entity.id
_entity.type
_entity.pdbx_description
1 polymer ?
#
loop_
_entity_poly.entity_id
_entity_poly.type
_entity_poly.pdbx_seq_one_letter_code
_entity_poly.pdbx_strand_id
1 'polypeptide(L)' 'LLPAPSQPVIFKEALHDSQGPFDLATGVFTCTVPGLYHFGFHMEAVQRAVKVSLMRDGTQVMEKEAEARDGY' A
#
# COMPACT_ATOMS: atom_id res chain seq x y z
N LEU A 1 11.64 -8.34 0.68
CA LEU A 1 12.34 -7.11 1.10
C LEU A 1 11.30 -6.03 1.34
N LEU A 2 11.44 -5.27 2.42
CA LEU A 2 10.66 -4.03 2.56
C LEU A 2 11.14 -3.03 1.50
N PRO A 3 10.26 -2.19 0.93
CA PRO A 3 10.68 -1.12 0.04
C PRO A 3 11.69 -0.22 0.74
N ALA A 4 12.54 0.46 -0.02
CA ALA A 4 13.31 1.57 0.54
C ALA A 4 12.35 2.60 1.16
N PRO A 5 12.76 3.33 2.21
CA PRO A 5 11.94 4.39 2.78
C PRO A 5 11.41 5.32 1.69
N SER A 6 10.13 5.68 1.78
CA SER A 6 9.45 6.57 0.84
C SER A 6 9.31 6.03 -0.60
N GLN A 7 9.47 4.74 -0.84
CA GLN A 7 9.07 4.09 -2.09
C GLN A 7 7.68 3.43 -1.97
N PRO A 8 6.88 3.40 -3.05
CA PRO A 8 5.62 2.67 -3.07
C PRO A 8 5.81 1.19 -2.73
N VAL A 9 4.81 0.61 -2.07
CA VAL A 9 4.76 -0.84 -1.86
C VAL A 9 4.34 -1.48 -3.18
N ILE A 10 5.21 -2.33 -3.72
CA ILE A 10 4.91 -3.11 -4.93
C ILE A 10 4.14 -4.36 -4.55
N PHE A 11 2.89 -4.45 -5.02
CA PHE A 11 2.05 -5.63 -4.86
C PHE A 11 2.37 -6.62 -5.97
N LYS A 12 2.53 -7.90 -5.61
CA LYS A 12 2.91 -8.95 -6.56
C LYS A 12 1.74 -9.48 -7.38
N GLU A 13 0.52 -9.31 -6.88
CA GLU A 13 -0.68 -9.89 -7.44
C GLU A 13 -1.85 -8.94 -7.23
N ALA A 14 -2.71 -8.83 -8.24
CA ALA A 14 -4.01 -8.19 -8.15
C ALA A 14 -5.09 -9.26 -7.94
N LEU A 15 -5.73 -9.26 -6.78
CA LEU A 15 -6.87 -10.16 -6.52
C LEU A 15 -8.11 -9.76 -7.34
N HIS A 16 -8.28 -8.45 -7.56
CA HIS A 16 -9.32 -7.88 -8.40
C HIS A 16 -8.87 -6.53 -8.97
N ASP A 17 -8.72 -6.43 -10.29
CA ASP A 17 -8.36 -5.19 -10.99
C ASP A 17 -9.00 -5.12 -12.39
N SER A 18 -10.30 -5.36 -12.45
CA SER A 18 -11.03 -5.47 -13.73
C SER A 18 -11.05 -4.17 -14.56
N GLN A 19 -10.85 -3.02 -13.92
CA GLN A 19 -10.84 -1.70 -14.58
C GLN A 19 -9.42 -1.17 -14.84
N GLY A 20 -8.38 -1.86 -14.34
CA GLY A 20 -6.98 -1.50 -14.54
C GLY A 20 -6.44 -0.17 -13.98
N PRO A 21 -7.06 0.53 -13.00
CA PRO A 21 -6.47 1.76 -12.49
C PRO A 21 -5.27 1.52 -11.57
N PHE A 22 -4.97 0.27 -11.17
CA PHE A 22 -3.86 -0.07 -10.30
C PHE A 22 -2.70 -0.70 -11.08
N ASP A 23 -1.55 -0.03 -11.10
CA ASP A 23 -0.36 -0.55 -11.77
C ASP A 23 0.49 -1.39 -10.80
N LEU A 24 0.53 -2.71 -11.02
CA LEU A 24 1.34 -3.64 -10.21
C LEU A 24 2.84 -3.40 -10.34
N ALA A 25 3.33 -2.81 -11.43
CA ALA A 25 4.76 -2.52 -11.60
C ALA A 25 5.22 -1.33 -10.73
N THR A 26 4.32 -0.40 -10.42
CA THR A 26 4.62 0.82 -9.67
C THR A 26 3.98 0.86 -8.28
N GLY A 27 2.96 0.02 -8.02
CA GLY A 27 2.18 0.05 -6.78
C GLY A 27 1.26 1.28 -6.67
N VAL A 28 1.00 1.96 -7.79
CA VAL A 28 0.27 3.23 -7.82
C VAL A 28 -1.12 3.02 -8.40
N PHE A 29 -2.13 3.50 -7.68
CA PHE A 29 -3.48 3.71 -8.20
C PHE A 29 -3.56 5.07 -8.91
N THR A 30 -3.99 5.08 -10.17
CA THR A 30 -4.26 6.31 -10.91
C THR A 30 -5.77 6.51 -11.06
N CYS A 31 -6.27 7.61 -10.49
CA CYS A 31 -7.67 7.97 -10.61
C CYS A 31 -8.03 8.29 -12.08
N THR A 32 -8.91 7.49 -12.68
CA THR A 32 -9.37 7.69 -14.06
C THR A 32 -10.70 8.45 -14.15
N VAL A 33 -11.48 8.46 -13.07
CA VAL A 33 -12.81 9.08 -13.01
C VAL A 33 -12.90 9.96 -11.75
N PRO A 34 -13.27 11.24 -11.85
CA PRO A 34 -13.45 12.08 -10.67
C PRO A 34 -14.51 11.51 -9.71
N GLY A 35 -14.19 11.39 -8.42
CA GLY A 35 -15.13 10.85 -7.44
C GLY A 35 -14.56 10.70 -6.03
N LEU A 36 -15.39 10.18 -5.13
CA LEU A 36 -15.00 9.79 -3.79
C LEU A 36 -14.52 8.33 -3.81
N TYR A 37 -13.30 8.11 -3.33
CA TYR A 37 -12.69 6.79 -3.25
C TYR A 37 -12.45 6.39 -1.80
N HIS A 38 -12.70 5.12 -1.50
CA HIS A 38 -12.38 4.51 -0.22
C HIS A 38 -11.16 3.61 -0.37
N PHE A 39 -10.13 3.86 0.44
CA PHE A 39 -8.93 3.04 0.49
C PHE A 39 -8.81 2.39 1.88
N GLY A 40 -8.48 1.10 1.89
CA GLY A 40 -8.22 0.34 3.11
C GLY A 40 -7.16 -0.72 2.84
N PHE A 41 -6.32 -1.01 3.83
CA PHE A 41 -5.25 -1.98 3.70
C PHE A 41 -4.97 -2.72 5.00
N HIS A 42 -4.51 -3.96 4.86
CA HIS A 42 -4.09 -4.85 5.94
C HIS A 42 -2.63 -5.22 5.75
N MET A 43 -1.92 -5.35 6.86
CA MET A 43 -0.50 -5.61 6.90
C MET A 43 -0.22 -6.59 8.02
N GLU A 44 0.69 -7.53 7.75
CA GLU A 44 1.27 -8.39 8.76
C GLU A 44 2.77 -8.13 8.82
N ALA A 45 3.27 -7.93 10.03
CA ALA A 45 4.68 -7.73 10.29
C ALA A 45 5.22 -8.94 11.05
N VAL A 46 6.38 -9.43 10.66
CA VAL A 46 7.07 -10.54 11.33
C VAL A 46 8.45 -10.05 11.72
N GLN A 47 8.88 -10.36 12.95
CA GLN A 47 10.17 -9.95 13.55
C GLN A 47 10.36 -8.45 13.82
N ARG A 48 9.82 -7.54 13.00
CA ARG A 48 9.90 -6.09 13.21
C ARG A 48 8.60 -5.38 12.86
N ALA A 49 8.20 -4.43 13.70
CA ALA A 49 7.06 -3.57 13.42
C ALA A 49 7.33 -2.76 12.15
N VAL A 50 6.26 -2.49 11.40
CA VAL A 50 6.33 -1.72 10.15
C VAL A 50 5.30 -0.59 10.17
N LYS A 51 5.70 0.58 9.69
CA LYS A 51 4.82 1.71 9.43
C LYS A 51 4.66 1.89 7.93
N VAL A 52 3.42 2.03 7.48
CA VAL A 52 3.08 2.28 6.08
C VAL A 52 2.17 3.49 6.00
N SER A 53 2.49 4.36 5.06
CA SER A 53 1.71 5.55 4.75
C SER A 53 0.90 5.35 3.47
N LEU A 54 -0.37 5.76 3.51
CA LEU A 54 -1.15 6.00 2.31
C LEU A 54 -0.83 7.40 1.79
N MET A 55 -0.41 7.47 0.53
CA MET A 55 0.03 8.69 -0.13
C MET A 55 -0.96 9.09 -1.23
N ARG A 56 -1.20 10.39 -1.38
CA ARG A 56 -1.91 11.00 -2.51
C ARG A 56 -1.03 12.11 -3.07
N ASP A 57 -0.60 11.97 -4.32
CA ASP A 57 0.17 12.98 -5.04
C ASP A 57 1.39 13.50 -4.24
N GLY A 58 2.10 12.58 -3.57
CA GLY A 58 3.26 12.90 -2.71
C GLY A 58 2.91 13.37 -1.29
N THR A 59 1.63 13.56 -0.97
CA THR A 59 1.17 13.97 0.37
C THR A 59 0.64 12.76 1.15
N GLN A 60 1.10 12.57 2.39
CA GLN A 60 0.56 11.55 3.28
C GLN A 60 -0.87 11.90 3.71
N VAL A 61 -1.79 10.95 3.58
CA VAL A 61 -3.20 11.11 4.00
C VAL A 61 -3.59 10.18 5.14
N MET A 62 -2.85 9.09 5.37
CA MET A 62 -3.05 8.15 6.47
C MET A 62 -1.73 7.43 6.78
N GLU A 63 -1.51 7.06 8.04
CA GLU A 63 -0.46 6.14 8.47
C GLU A 63 -1.07 4.98 9.25
N LYS A 64 -0.49 3.80 9.09
CA LYS A 64 -0.83 2.62 9.89
C LYS A 64 0.44 1.89 10.29
N GLU A 65 0.50 1.49 11.55
CA GLU A 65 1.55 0.63 12.10
C GLU A 65 1.02 -0.81 12.23
N ALA A 66 1.84 -1.78 11.87
CA ALA A 66 1.60 -3.19 12.17
C ALA A 66 2.70 -3.68 13.12
N GLU A 67 2.28 -4.17 14.27
CA GLU A 67 3.17 -4.78 15.26
C GLU A 67 3.75 -6.09 14.71
N ALA A 68 4.99 -6.39 15.09
CA ALA A 68 5.58 -7.67 14.77
C ALA A 68 4.93 -8.77 15.59
N ARG A 69 4.53 -9.83 14.89
CA ARG A 69 4.38 -11.13 15.52
C ARG A 69 5.77 -11.74 15.69
N ASP A 70 6.01 -12.32 16.86
CA ASP A 70 7.21 -13.13 17.09
C ASP A 70 7.17 -14.33 16.15
N GLY A 71 8.19 -14.44 15.30
CA GLY A 71 8.35 -15.59 14.43
C GLY A 71 8.87 -16.75 15.27
N TYR A 72 8.11 -17.84 15.32
CA TYR A 72 8.60 -19.13 15.81
C TYR A 72 9.69 -19.69 14.90
#